data_AF-A0A923IJK1-F1
#
_entry.id   AF-A0A923IJK1-F1
#
_cell.length_a   1.000
_cell.length_b   1.000
_cell.length_c   1.000
_cell.angle_alpha   90.00
_cell.angle_beta   90.00
_cell.angle_gamma   90.00
#
_symmetry.space_group_name_H-M   'P 1'
#
loop_
_entity.id
_entity.type
_entity.pdbx_description
1 polymer ?
#
loop_
_entity_poly.entity_id
_entity_poly.type
_entity_poly.pdbx_seq_one_letter_code
_entity_poly.pdbx_strand_id
1 'polypeptide(L)'
;MIGCSLEKQKTNNQQNRKVPHDSTYDDIVWKDYNRIIGLLSIKNNISETVVKQIILEYLRINNPGEYFELTLNYAVKDTTVFDHILKPIESVDKTIQRLSEKYSIKSDTIGIILFDFEIWSKLREIEDDVR
;
A
#
# COMPACT_ATOMS: atom_id res chain seq x y z
N MET A 1 10.56 -3.50 66.80
CA MET A 1 10.25 -4.55 65.80
C MET A 1 9.79 -3.85 64.53
N ILE A 2 10.52 -4.09 63.44
CA ILE A 2 10.05 -4.24 62.03
C ILE A 2 9.28 -3.02 61.49
N GLY A 3 9.83 -2.17 60.60
CA GLY A 3 10.12 -2.50 59.19
C GLY A 3 8.79 -2.62 58.43
N CYS A 4 8.50 -2.08 57.25
CA CYS A 4 9.25 -1.55 56.12
C CYS A 4 8.27 -0.61 55.38
N SER A 5 8.74 0.57 54.96
CA SER A 5 9.06 0.87 53.56
C SER A 5 7.83 1.09 52.69
N LEU A 6 7.57 2.37 52.40
CA LEU A 6 6.74 2.82 51.28
C LEU A 6 7.14 2.05 50.01
N GLU A 7 6.21 1.28 49.47
CA GLU A 7 6.38 0.64 48.18
C GLU A 7 6.58 1.73 47.13
N LYS A 8 7.77 1.69 46.54
CA LYS A 8 8.14 2.46 45.36
C LYS A 8 7.07 2.25 44.30
N GLN A 9 6.42 3.35 43.90
CA GLN A 9 5.85 3.46 42.57
C GLN A 9 6.95 3.13 41.57
N LYS A 10 6.95 1.89 41.06
CA LYS A 10 7.56 1.59 39.78
C LYS A 10 6.67 2.24 38.74
N THR A 11 7.00 3.49 38.41
CA THR A 11 6.75 4.04 37.08
C THR A 11 7.36 3.06 36.09
N ASN A 12 6.51 2.21 35.54
CA ASN A 12 6.84 1.38 34.41
C ASN A 12 6.93 2.33 33.21
N ASN A 13 8.05 3.04 33.11
CA ASN A 13 8.56 3.50 31.83
C ASN A 13 8.89 2.22 31.04
N GLN A 14 7.85 1.60 30.47
CA GLN A 14 8.04 0.81 29.27
C GLN A 14 8.54 1.81 28.24
N GLN A 15 9.87 1.86 28.17
CA GLN A 15 10.61 2.48 27.10
C GLN A 15 9.86 2.19 25.80
N ASN A 16 9.47 3.27 25.14
CA ASN A 16 9.18 3.35 23.72
C ASN A 16 10.20 2.45 22.99
N ARG A 17 9.87 1.17 22.80
CA ARG A 17 10.37 0.42 21.68
C ARG A 17 9.66 1.05 20.50
N LYS A 18 10.27 2.10 19.95
CA LYS A 18 10.13 2.40 18.53
C LYS A 18 10.51 1.11 17.84
N VAL A 19 9.50 0.33 17.47
CA VAL A 19 9.67 -0.74 16.48
C VAL A 19 10.39 -0.05 15.32
N PRO A 20 11.57 -0.55 14.88
CA PRO A 20 12.24 0.01 13.73
C PRO A 20 11.21 0.06 12.60
N HIS A 21 10.98 1.26 12.08
CA HIS A 21 9.91 1.56 11.15
C HIS A 21 9.98 0.59 9.96
N ASP A 22 8.83 0.03 9.59
CA ASP A 22 8.55 -0.90 8.47
C ASP A 22 9.05 -0.46 7.08
N SER A 23 9.76 0.66 6.94
CA SER A 23 10.11 1.25 5.63
C SER A 23 10.99 0.33 4.78
N THR A 24 11.99 -0.32 5.37
CA THR A 24 12.92 -1.17 4.61
C THR A 24 12.24 -2.40 4.02
N TYR A 25 11.22 -2.94 4.70
CA TYR A 25 10.51 -4.13 4.25
C TYR A 25 9.47 -3.78 3.19
N ASP A 26 8.73 -2.69 3.38
CA ASP A 26 7.80 -2.15 2.39
C ASP A 26 8.54 -1.78 1.08
N ASP A 27 9.75 -1.23 1.18
CA ASP A 27 10.60 -0.93 0.02
C ASP A 27 11.05 -2.19 -0.74
N ILE A 28 11.25 -3.32 -0.05
CA ILE A 28 11.63 -4.61 -0.67
C ILE A 28 10.43 -5.24 -1.37
N VAL A 29 9.24 -5.23 -0.76
CA VAL A 29 8.01 -5.78 -1.35
C VAL A 29 7.64 -5.01 -2.62
N TRP A 30 7.75 -3.69 -2.58
CA TRP A 30 7.42 -2.82 -3.71
C TRP A 30 8.60 -2.52 -4.63
N LYS A 31 9.72 -3.26 -4.53
CA LYS A 31 10.98 -2.94 -5.24
C LYS A 31 10.78 -2.69 -6.75
N ASP A 32 9.91 -3.47 -7.40
CA ASP A 32 9.68 -3.39 -8.84
C ASP A 32 8.78 -2.20 -9.22
N TYR A 33 8.06 -1.65 -8.25
CA TYR A 33 7.12 -0.55 -8.41
C TYR A 33 7.63 0.78 -7.85
N ASN A 34 8.68 0.78 -7.02
CA ASN A 34 9.18 1.98 -6.32
C ASN A 34 9.44 3.15 -7.29
N ARG A 35 9.97 2.86 -8.47
CA ARG A 35 10.20 3.90 -9.50
C ARG A 35 8.89 4.53 -9.97
N ILE A 36 7.89 3.73 -10.34
CA ILE A 36 6.62 4.28 -10.85
C ILE A 36 5.80 4.94 -9.73
N ILE A 37 5.85 4.38 -8.51
CA ILE A 37 5.22 4.98 -7.32
C ILE A 37 5.77 6.38 -7.06
N GLY A 38 7.11 6.53 -7.04
CA GLY A 38 7.75 7.82 -6.83
C GLY A 38 7.42 8.83 -7.94
N LEU A 39 7.42 8.39 -9.21
CA LEU A 39 7.07 9.25 -10.35
C LEU A 39 5.62 9.73 -10.30
N LEU A 40 4.66 8.83 -10.00
CA LEU A 40 3.25 9.17 -9.89
C LEU A 40 2.95 10.07 -8.69
N SER A 41 3.64 9.82 -7.56
CA SER A 41 3.60 10.65 -6.35
C SER A 41 4.02 12.09 -6.65
N ILE A 42 5.17 12.27 -7.31
CA ILE A 42 5.69 13.60 -7.71
C ILE A 42 4.77 14.27 -8.74
N LYS A 43 4.40 13.54 -9.81
CA LYS A 43 3.59 14.08 -10.92
C LYS A 43 2.25 14.65 -10.43
N ASN A 44 1.61 13.96 -9.48
CA ASN A 44 0.27 14.29 -9.03
C ASN A 44 0.24 14.97 -7.65
N ASN A 45 1.39 15.21 -7.02
CA ASN A 45 1.53 15.77 -5.68
C ASN A 45 0.68 15.01 -4.62
N ILE A 46 0.80 13.68 -4.63
CA ILE A 46 0.08 12.75 -3.74
C ILE A 46 1.10 11.85 -3.05
N SER A 47 0.87 11.47 -1.80
CA SER A 47 1.80 10.60 -1.08
C SER A 47 1.95 9.21 -1.72
N GLU A 48 3.15 8.65 -1.66
CA GLU A 48 3.45 7.31 -2.17
C GLU A 48 2.54 6.25 -1.54
N THR A 49 2.17 6.39 -0.27
CA THR A 49 1.21 5.51 0.40
C THR A 49 -0.14 5.49 -0.32
N VAL A 50 -0.65 6.64 -0.73
CA VAL A 50 -1.93 6.70 -1.47
C VAL A 50 -1.77 6.14 -2.88
N VAL A 51 -0.65 6.43 -3.55
CA VAL A 51 -0.34 5.85 -4.87
C VAL A 51 -0.30 4.32 -4.81
N LYS A 52 0.38 3.73 -3.81
CA LYS A 52 0.39 2.27 -3.56
C LYS A 52 -1.03 1.71 -3.45
N GLN A 53 -1.91 2.39 -2.72
CA GLN A 53 -3.30 1.94 -2.55
C GLN A 53 -4.11 2.01 -3.85
N ILE A 54 -3.88 3.03 -4.69
CA ILE A 54 -4.51 3.14 -6.02
C ILE A 54 -4.00 2.02 -6.94
N ILE A 55 -2.68 1.76 -6.94
CA ILE A 55 -2.06 0.67 -7.70
C ILE A 55 -2.62 -0.69 -7.25
N LEU A 56 -2.76 -0.94 -5.95
CA LEU A 56 -3.36 -2.19 -5.45
C LEU A 56 -4.77 -2.42 -6.00
N GLU A 57 -5.58 -1.38 -6.12
CA GLU A 57 -6.93 -1.50 -6.69
C GLU A 57 -6.90 -1.76 -8.19
N TYR A 58 -5.96 -1.16 -8.92
CA TYR A 58 -5.72 -1.50 -10.33
C TYR A 58 -5.33 -2.97 -10.49
N LEU A 59 -4.35 -3.44 -9.71
CA LEU A 59 -3.84 -4.81 -9.79
C LEU A 59 -4.94 -5.79 -9.39
N ARG A 60 -5.74 -5.49 -8.36
CA ARG A 60 -6.88 -6.33 -7.96
C ARG A 60 -7.86 -6.58 -9.13
N ILE A 61 -8.05 -5.60 -10.00
CA ILE A 61 -8.97 -5.68 -11.14
C ILE A 61 -8.31 -6.36 -12.36
N ASN A 62 -7.07 -5.98 -12.68
CA ASN A 62 -6.43 -6.32 -13.95
C ASN A 62 -5.36 -7.42 -13.85
N ASN A 63 -4.69 -7.54 -12.70
CA ASN A 63 -3.67 -8.55 -12.44
C ASN A 63 -3.78 -9.11 -11.00
N PRO A 64 -4.80 -9.96 -10.73
CA PRO A 64 -5.06 -10.48 -9.38
C PRO A 64 -3.90 -11.29 -8.78
N GLY A 65 -3.04 -11.87 -9.62
CA GLY A 65 -1.85 -12.61 -9.20
C GLY A 65 -0.83 -11.69 -8.53
N GLU A 66 -0.45 -10.59 -9.19
CA GLU A 66 0.46 -9.59 -8.61
C GLU A 66 -0.14 -8.91 -7.38
N TYR A 67 -1.46 -8.61 -7.41
CA TYR A 67 -2.16 -8.11 -6.23
C TYR A 67 -2.00 -9.05 -5.04
N PHE A 68 -2.19 -10.35 -5.25
CA PHE A 68 -2.05 -11.38 -4.23
C PHE A 68 -0.62 -11.46 -3.69
N GLU A 69 0.38 -11.45 -4.56
CA GLU A 69 1.80 -11.48 -4.17
C GLU A 69 2.19 -10.27 -3.33
N LEU A 70 1.76 -9.07 -3.72
CA LEU A 70 2.07 -7.83 -2.99
C LEU A 70 1.39 -7.77 -1.61
N THR A 71 0.21 -8.38 -1.49
CA THR A 71 -0.59 -8.28 -0.25
C THR A 71 -0.36 -9.42 0.73
N LEU A 72 0.01 -10.63 0.28
CA LEU A 72 0.39 -11.73 1.17
C LEU A 72 1.80 -11.63 1.72
N ASN A 73 2.72 -11.04 0.95
CA ASN A 73 4.09 -10.80 1.40
C ASN A 73 4.20 -9.58 2.33
N TYR A 74 3.07 -8.97 2.74
CA TYR A 74 3.05 -7.92 3.75
C TYR A 74 3.33 -8.50 5.15
N ALA A 75 4.12 -7.80 5.97
CA ALA A 75 4.59 -8.28 7.28
C ALA A 75 3.45 -8.63 8.26
N VAL A 76 2.27 -8.04 8.04
CA VAL A 76 1.01 -8.47 8.67
C VAL A 76 0.23 -9.18 7.59
N LYS A 77 0.13 -10.52 7.67
CA LYS A 77 -0.72 -11.32 6.78
C LYS A 77 -2.13 -10.73 6.79
N ASP A 78 -2.48 -9.98 5.75
CA ASP A 78 -3.82 -9.47 5.59
C ASP A 78 -4.68 -10.61 5.04
N THR A 79 -5.28 -11.38 5.96
CA THR A 79 -6.16 -12.50 5.59
C THR A 79 -7.44 -12.03 4.89
N THR A 80 -7.74 -10.72 4.89
CA THR A 80 -8.89 -10.14 4.18
C THR A 80 -8.65 -10.03 2.67
N VAL A 81 -7.42 -10.25 2.19
CA VAL A 81 -7.10 -10.40 0.75
C VAL A 81 -8.01 -11.39 0.06
N PHE A 82 -8.31 -12.51 0.71
CA PHE A 82 -9.19 -13.54 0.15
C PHE A 82 -10.64 -13.02 0.01
N ASP A 83 -11.11 -12.18 0.93
CA ASP A 83 -12.42 -11.53 0.83
C ASP A 83 -12.45 -10.54 -0.35
N HIS A 84 -11.31 -9.96 -0.72
CA HIS A 84 -11.19 -9.05 -1.85
C HIS A 84 -11.11 -9.74 -3.21
N ILE A 85 -10.58 -10.97 -3.27
CA ILE A 85 -10.59 -11.82 -4.47
C ILE A 85 -12.02 -12.30 -4.79
N LEU A 86 -12.80 -12.60 -3.76
CA LEU A 86 -14.17 -13.11 -3.91
C LEU A 86 -15.20 -11.99 -4.15
N LYS A 87 -14.82 -10.72 -3.99
CA LYS A 87 -15.71 -9.59 -4.25
C LYS A 87 -15.92 -9.40 -5.76
N PRO A 88 -17.15 -9.09 -6.21
CA PRO A 88 -17.40 -8.73 -7.60
C PRO A 88 -16.47 -7.60 -8.06
N ILE A 89 -15.97 -7.73 -9.29
CA ILE A 89 -15.14 -6.69 -9.90
C ILE A 89 -16.00 -5.44 -10.07
N GLU A 90 -15.57 -4.35 -9.44
CA GLU A 90 -16.17 -3.03 -9.57
C GLU A 90 -15.73 -2.42 -10.91
N SER A 91 -16.62 -1.70 -11.59
CA SER A 91 -16.26 -0.96 -12.80
C SER A 91 -15.24 0.13 -12.49
N VAL A 92 -14.30 0.39 -13.40
CA VAL A 92 -13.23 1.40 -13.25
C VAL A 92 -13.76 2.76 -12.79
N ASP A 93 -14.86 3.26 -13.38
CA ASP A 93 -15.45 4.56 -13.00
C ASP A 93 -15.89 4.62 -11.53
N LYS A 94 -16.49 3.53 -11.03
CA LYS A 94 -16.91 3.44 -9.63
C LYS A 94 -15.70 3.34 -8.70
N THR A 95 -14.67 2.61 -9.11
CA THR A 95 -13.40 2.57 -8.36
C THR A 95 -12.75 3.95 -8.31
N ILE A 96 -12.71 4.70 -9.41
CA ILE A 96 -12.22 6.08 -9.46
C ILE A 96 -13.00 6.96 -8.48
N GLN A 97 -14.34 6.90 -8.53
CA GLN A 97 -15.19 7.68 -7.64
C GLN A 97 -14.93 7.33 -6.16
N ARG A 98 -14.91 6.04 -5.82
CA ARG A 98 -14.67 5.57 -4.46
C ARG A 98 -13.30 5.99 -3.92
N LEU A 99 -12.25 5.90 -4.73
CA LEU A 99 -10.89 6.30 -4.34
C LEU A 99 -10.80 7.83 -4.20
N SER A 100 -11.46 8.56 -5.10
CA SER A 100 -11.58 10.01 -5.04
C SER A 100 -12.22 10.46 -3.73
N GLU A 101 -13.32 9.85 -3.33
CA GLU A 101 -14.01 10.10 -2.05
C GLU A 101 -13.15 9.68 -0.85
N LYS A 102 -12.60 8.46 -0.87
CA LYS A 102 -11.81 7.87 0.24
C LYS A 102 -10.58 8.70 0.58
N TYR A 103 -9.88 9.22 -0.44
CA TYR A 103 -8.63 9.96 -0.26
C TYR A 103 -8.78 11.48 -0.42
N SER A 104 -10.00 11.98 -0.67
CA SER A 104 -10.26 13.41 -0.94
C SER A 104 -9.40 13.96 -2.08
N ILE A 105 -9.21 13.16 -3.14
CA ILE A 105 -8.46 13.50 -4.36
C ILE A 105 -9.46 13.65 -5.49
N LYS A 106 -9.24 14.58 -6.42
CA LYS A 106 -10.13 14.73 -7.58
C LYS A 106 -10.14 13.48 -8.46
N SER A 107 -11.31 13.11 -8.98
CA SER A 107 -11.49 11.89 -9.78
C SER A 107 -10.63 11.87 -11.05
N ASP A 108 -10.39 13.03 -11.66
CA ASP A 108 -9.50 13.17 -12.82
C ASP A 108 -8.05 12.75 -12.50
N THR A 109 -7.57 13.11 -11.32
CA THR A 109 -6.22 12.79 -10.83
C THR A 109 -6.09 11.30 -10.57
N ILE A 110 -7.12 10.68 -9.97
CA ILE A 110 -7.15 9.22 -9.80
C ILE A 110 -7.17 8.52 -11.16
N GLY A 111 -7.98 9.00 -12.11
CA GLY A 111 -8.04 8.47 -13.47
C GLY A 111 -6.70 8.55 -14.20
N ILE A 112 -5.99 9.68 -14.09
CA ILE A 112 -4.65 9.87 -14.65
C ILE A 112 -3.66 8.88 -14.05
N ILE A 113 -3.67 8.69 -12.71
CA ILE A 113 -2.78 7.74 -12.04
C ILE A 113 -3.02 6.31 -12.55
N LEU A 114 -4.28 5.88 -12.65
CA LEU A 114 -4.63 4.54 -13.14
C LEU A 114 -4.19 4.35 -14.59
N PHE A 115 -4.43 5.34 -15.45
CA PHE A 115 -4.06 5.28 -16.86
C PHE A 115 -2.54 5.27 -17.07
N ASP A 116 -1.80 6.15 -16.39
CA ASP A 116 -0.34 6.18 -16.44
C ASP A 116 0.26 4.84 -15.95
N PHE A 117 -0.33 4.26 -14.90
CA PHE A 117 0.11 2.97 -14.37
C PHE A 117 -0.18 1.82 -15.35
N GLU A 118 -1.34 1.81 -16.00
CA GLU A 118 -1.67 0.84 -17.04
C GLU A 118 -0.66 0.88 -18.19
N ILE A 119 -0.30 2.08 -18.66
CA ILE A 119 0.71 2.24 -19.72
C ILE A 119 2.06 1.71 -19.25
N TRP A 120 2.49 2.08 -18.04
CA TRP A 120 3.75 1.61 -17.48
C TRP A 120 3.78 0.08 -17.35
N SER A 121 2.69 -0.53 -16.89
CA SER A 121 2.56 -1.99 -16.77
C SER A 121 2.76 -2.68 -18.11
N LYS A 122 2.08 -2.19 -19.16
CA LYS A 122 2.20 -2.72 -20.52
C LYS A 122 3.61 -2.55 -21.10
N LEU A 123 4.28 -1.43 -20.81
CA LEU A 123 5.66 -1.22 -21.24
C LEU A 123 6.62 -2.18 -20.55
N ARG A 124 6.41 -2.45 -19.26
CA ARG A 124 7.19 -3.42 -18.50
C ARG A 124 7.05 -4.83 -19.06
N GLU A 125 5.84 -5.27 -19.38
CA GLU A 125 5.58 -6.57 -20.01
C GLU A 125 6.37 -6.72 -21.33
N ILE A 126 6.39 -5.67 -22.16
CA ILE A 126 7.18 -5.66 -23.40
C ILE A 126 8.69 -5.74 -23.13
N GLU A 127 9.19 -5.02 -22.12
CA GLU A 127 10.62 -5.09 -21.76
C GLU A 127 11.04 -6.46 -21.24
N ASP A 128 10.15 -7.15 -20.52
CA ASP A 128 10.39 -8.50 -19.99
C ASP A 128 10.34 -9.56 -21.10
N ASP A 129 9.43 -9.45 -22.09
CA ASP A 129 9.33 -10.37 -23.23
C ASP A 129 10.54 -10.30 -24.20
N VAL A 130 11.25 -9.18 -24.21
CA VAL A 130 12.43 -8.96 -25.08
C VAL A 130 13.73 -9.49 -24.45
N ARG A 131 13.72 -9.88 -23.17
CA ARG A 131 14.89 -10.39 -22.42
C ARG A 131 14.95 -11.91 -22.38
#